data_AF-A0A929BSC4-F1
#
_entry.id   AF-A0A929BSC4-F1
#
_cell.length_a   1.000
_cell.length_b   1.000
_cell.length_c   1.000
_cell.angle_alpha   90.00
_cell.angle_beta   90.00
_cell.angle_gamma   90.00
#
_symmetry.space_group_name_H-M   'P 1'
#
loop_
_entity.id
_entity.type
_entity.pdbx_description
1 polymer ?
#
loop_
_entity_poly.entity_id
_entity_poly.type
_entity_poly.pdbx_seq_one_letter_code
_entity_poly.pdbx_strand_id
1 'polypeptide(L)'
;MRNAYLFPGQGSQYVGMGRDLYATFPVARDVFAQADSILGFALSQLCFDGPVELLNDTLNTQPAILATSMAALRVLEERGLEEHRMDGPAYVAGHSMGEFSALVAADALSFEDGLRLVRERGRLM
;
A
#
# COMPACT_ATOMS: atom_id res chain seq x y z
N MET A 1 -17.35 -13.56 -13.91
CA MET A 1 -17.30 -13.60 -12.43
C MET A 1 -16.96 -12.22 -11.90
N ARG A 2 -17.75 -11.61 -11.00
CA ARG A 2 -17.41 -10.32 -10.36
C ARG A 2 -16.39 -10.56 -9.24
N ASN A 3 -15.27 -9.85 -9.29
CA ASN A 3 -14.20 -9.93 -8.30
C ASN A 3 -14.30 -8.75 -7.32
N ALA A 4 -13.83 -8.94 -6.09
CA ALA A 4 -13.67 -7.89 -5.10
C ALA A 4 -12.23 -7.91 -4.58
N TYR A 5 -11.66 -6.74 -4.32
CA TYR A 5 -10.35 -6.62 -3.66
C TYR A 5 -10.54 -6.25 -2.19
N LEU A 6 -9.84 -6.97 -1.31
CA LEU A 6 -9.88 -6.76 0.13
C LEU A 6 -8.49 -6.42 0.63
N PHE A 7 -8.36 -5.26 1.26
CA PHE A 7 -7.08 -4.75 1.75
C PHE A 7 -6.89 -5.04 3.25
N PRO A 8 -5.72 -5.56 3.66
CA PRO A 8 -5.46 -5.89 5.05
C PRO A 8 -5.25 -4.64 5.90
N GLY A 9 -5.54 -4.75 7.20
CA GLY A 9 -5.30 -3.71 8.18
C GLY A 9 -3.96 -3.83 8.89
N GLN A 10 -3.77 -3.00 9.92
CA GLN A 10 -2.64 -3.06 10.84
C GLN A 10 -2.53 -4.44 11.51
N GLY A 11 -1.30 -4.91 11.71
CA GLY A 11 -0.97 -6.28 12.12
C GLY A 11 -0.48 -7.17 10.97
N SER A 12 -0.61 -6.72 9.72
CA SER A 12 -0.14 -7.43 8.52
C SER A 12 1.28 -7.05 8.09
N GLN A 13 1.87 -6.02 8.71
CA GLN A 13 3.24 -5.57 8.41
C GLN A 13 4.29 -6.58 8.89
N TYR A 14 5.37 -6.70 8.12
CA TYR A 14 6.55 -7.50 8.47
C TYR A 14 7.78 -6.94 7.74
N VAL A 15 8.96 -7.09 8.34
CA VAL A 15 10.22 -6.70 7.68
C VAL A 15 10.42 -7.57 6.43
N GLY A 16 10.66 -6.93 5.30
CA GLY A 16 10.72 -7.55 3.98
C GLY A 16 9.46 -7.36 3.14
N MET A 17 8.38 -6.78 3.68
CA MET A 17 7.14 -6.56 2.95
C MET A 17 7.37 -5.71 1.70
N GLY A 18 6.88 -6.19 0.55
CA GLY A 18 7.00 -5.50 -0.74
C GLY A 18 8.39 -5.56 -1.39
N ARG A 19 9.41 -6.14 -0.76
CA ARG A 19 10.78 -6.22 -1.33
C ARG A 19 10.80 -6.97 -2.65
N ASP A 20 10.14 -8.13 -2.72
CA ASP A 20 10.14 -8.94 -3.94
C ASP A 20 9.40 -8.24 -5.09
N LEU A 21 8.33 -7.50 -4.77
CA LEU A 21 7.61 -6.68 -5.74
C LEU A 21 8.52 -5.56 -6.25
N TYR A 22 9.16 -4.83 -5.34
CA TYR A 22 10.11 -3.77 -5.67
C TYR A 22 11.28 -4.29 -6.53
N ALA A 23 11.85 -5.44 -6.19
CA ALA A 23 12.98 -6.00 -6.94
C ALA A 23 12.58 -6.44 -8.36
N THR A 24 11.36 -6.96 -8.51
CA THR A 24 10.89 -7.60 -9.76
C THR A 24 10.22 -6.62 -10.72
N PHE A 25 9.47 -5.63 -10.20
CA PHE A 25 8.55 -4.83 -11.01
C PHE A 25 8.90 -3.34 -10.97
N PRO A 26 9.13 -2.70 -12.14
CA PRO A 26 9.31 -1.25 -12.21
C PRO A 26 8.17 -0.48 -11.55
N VAL A 27 6.91 -0.86 -11.81
CA VAL A 27 5.75 -0.15 -11.27
C VAL A 27 5.69 -0.19 -9.73
N ALA A 28 6.14 -1.28 -9.10
CA ALA A 28 6.25 -1.33 -7.64
C ALA A 28 7.36 -0.42 -7.11
N ARG A 29 8.49 -0.31 -7.83
CA ARG A 29 9.56 0.64 -7.46
C ARG A 29 9.07 2.08 -7.50
N ASP A 30 8.30 2.43 -8.51
CA ASP A 30 7.76 3.78 -8.68
C ASP A 30 6.80 4.13 -7.53
N VAL A 31 5.95 3.19 -7.10
CA VAL A 31 5.06 3.37 -5.93
C VAL A 31 5.86 3.66 -4.66
N PHE A 32 6.91 2.87 -4.39
CA PHE A 32 7.75 3.08 -3.20
C PHE A 32 8.57 4.38 -3.29
N ALA A 33 9.12 4.70 -4.47
CA ALA A 33 9.85 5.95 -4.68
C ALA A 33 8.95 7.18 -4.47
N GLN A 34 7.71 7.11 -4.96
CA GLN A 34 6.70 8.15 -4.74
C GLN A 34 6.34 8.25 -3.25
N ALA A 35 6.16 7.12 -2.55
CA ALA A 35 5.88 7.11 -1.12
C ALA A 35 7.02 7.76 -0.31
N ASP A 36 8.26 7.41 -0.62
CA ASP A 36 9.45 7.97 0.03
C ASP A 36 9.52 9.49 -0.19
N SER A 37 9.25 9.95 -1.41
CA SER A 37 9.22 11.38 -1.75
C SER A 37 8.11 12.13 -1.00
N ILE A 38 6.92 11.55 -0.87
CA ILE A 38 5.77 12.20 -0.22
C ILE A 38 5.98 12.31 1.28
N LEU A 39 6.57 11.29 1.90
CA LEU A 39 6.79 11.23 3.34
C LEU A 39 8.10 11.90 3.78
N GLY A 40 9.02 12.13 2.85
CA GLY A 40 10.31 12.78 3.12
C GLY A 40 11.33 11.87 3.81
N PHE A 41 11.11 10.57 3.82
CA PHE A 41 12.06 9.57 4.33
C PHE A 41 11.88 8.24 3.58
N ALA A 42 12.88 7.36 3.67
CA ALA A 42 12.86 6.06 3.01
C ALA A 42 11.94 5.06 3.74
N LEU A 43 10.62 5.19 3.55
CA LEU A 43 9.63 4.20 3.99
C LEU A 43 9.94 2.83 3.36
N SER A 44 10.38 2.82 2.11
CA SER A 44 10.81 1.61 1.40
C SER A 44 11.85 0.82 2.18
N GLN A 45 12.93 1.47 2.63
CA GLN A 45 13.98 0.85 3.44
C GLN A 45 13.43 0.35 4.78
N LEU A 46 12.52 1.09 5.41
CA LEU A 46 11.88 0.63 6.64
C LEU A 46 11.02 -0.63 6.41
N CYS A 47 10.27 -0.70 5.32
CA CYS A 47 9.50 -1.88 4.93
C CYS A 47 10.41 -3.08 4.65
N PHE A 48 11.53 -2.86 3.97
CA PHE A 48 12.40 -3.93 3.50
C PHE A 48 13.33 -4.45 4.59
N ASP A 49 14.01 -3.54 5.27
CA ASP A 49 15.15 -3.83 6.14
C ASP A 49 14.85 -3.56 7.63
N GLY A 50 13.73 -2.92 7.96
CA GLY A 50 13.35 -2.60 9.34
C GLY A 50 14.18 -1.44 9.91
N PRO A 51 14.35 -1.35 11.24
CA PRO A 51 14.08 -2.38 12.26
C PRO A 51 12.59 -2.63 12.52
N VAL A 52 12.27 -3.83 13.01
CA VAL A 52 10.88 -4.29 13.22
C VAL A 52 10.13 -3.43 14.23
N GLU A 53 10.81 -2.91 15.24
CA GLU A 53 10.23 -2.03 16.26
C GLU A 53 9.76 -0.71 15.65
N LEU A 54 10.58 -0.11 14.76
CA LEU A 54 10.18 1.10 14.05
C LEU A 54 9.07 0.81 13.04
N LEU A 55 9.12 -0.32 12.33
CA LEU A 55 8.04 -0.69 11.41
C LEU A 55 6.72 -0.93 12.14
N ASN A 56 6.75 -1.45 13.38
CA ASN A 56 5.58 -1.72 14.22
C ASN A 56 5.04 -0.49 14.97
N ASP A 57 5.76 0.64 14.94
CA ASP A 57 5.20 1.91 15.39
C ASP A 57 4.02 2.26 14.48
N THR A 58 2.83 2.47 15.05
CA THR A 58 1.60 2.83 14.34
C THR A 58 1.81 3.98 13.36
N LEU A 59 2.66 4.94 13.71
CA LEU A 59 3.05 6.05 12.85
C LEU A 59 3.63 5.56 11.50
N ASN A 60 4.46 4.51 11.51
CA ASN A 60 5.11 3.91 10.34
C ASN A 60 4.31 2.75 9.71
N THR A 61 3.65 1.94 10.53
CA THR A 61 2.90 0.76 10.08
C THR A 61 1.80 1.11 9.08
N GLN A 62 1.04 2.17 9.35
CA GLN A 62 -0.09 2.53 8.49
C GLN A 62 0.33 2.93 7.06
N PRO A 63 1.28 3.87 6.86
CA PRO A 63 1.76 4.19 5.51
C PRO A 63 2.50 3.02 4.87
N ALA A 64 3.20 2.17 5.63
CA ALA A 64 3.86 0.98 5.11
C ALA A 64 2.86 0.03 4.42
N ILE A 65 1.77 -0.31 5.11
CA ILE A 65 0.76 -1.23 4.55
C ILE A 65 0.03 -0.61 3.36
N LEU A 66 -0.26 0.70 3.39
CA LEU A 66 -0.86 1.39 2.24
C LEU A 66 0.07 1.34 1.02
N ALA A 67 1.35 1.69 1.18
CA ALA A 67 2.32 1.66 0.09
C ALA A 67 2.49 0.25 -0.49
N THR A 68 2.63 -0.78 0.36
CA THR A 68 2.75 -2.18 -0.11
C THR A 68 1.48 -2.68 -0.78
N SER A 69 0.29 -2.30 -0.27
CA SER A 69 -0.98 -2.64 -0.90
C SER A 69 -1.11 -2.03 -2.30
N MET A 70 -0.73 -0.76 -2.46
CA MET A 70 -0.75 -0.10 -3.77
C MET A 70 0.31 -0.67 -4.70
N ALA A 71 1.50 -1.01 -4.21
CA ALA A 71 2.52 -1.67 -5.02
C ALA A 71 2.02 -3.02 -5.57
N ALA A 72 1.35 -3.83 -4.74
CA ALA A 72 0.74 -5.07 -5.17
C ALA A 72 -0.38 -4.87 -6.20
N LEU A 73 -1.25 -3.87 -5.98
CA LEU A 73 -2.33 -3.52 -6.90
C LEU A 73 -1.79 -3.07 -8.26
N ARG A 74 -0.80 -2.17 -8.31
CA ARG A 74 -0.21 -1.70 -9.56
C ARG A 74 0.49 -2.81 -10.35
N VAL A 75 1.13 -3.75 -9.65
CA VAL A 75 1.69 -4.96 -10.29
C VAL A 75 0.58 -5.84 -10.86
N LEU A 76 -0.55 -5.99 -10.15
CA LEU A 76 -1.70 -6.77 -10.61
C LEU A 76 -2.30 -6.17 -11.89
N GLU A 77 -2.44 -4.85 -11.93
CA GLU A 77 -2.90 -4.06 -13.09
C GLU A 77 -1.94 -4.23 -14.27
N GLU A 78 -0.63 -4.03 -14.07
CA GLU A 78 0.40 -4.16 -15.13
C GLU A 78 0.45 -5.58 -15.72
N ARG A 79 0.27 -6.61 -14.89
CA ARG A 79 0.33 -8.02 -15.31
C ARG A 79 -0.87 -8.47 -16.14
N GLY A 80 -1.88 -7.62 -16.34
CA GLY A 80 -3.06 -7.98 -17.14
C GLY A 80 -3.90 -9.10 -16.51
N LEU A 81 -3.83 -9.30 -15.19
CA LEU A 81 -4.82 -10.18 -14.51
C LEU A 81 -6.25 -9.58 -14.54
N GLU A 82 -6.39 -8.38 -15.13
CA GLU A 82 -7.64 -7.79 -15.62
C GLU A 82 -8.18 -8.40 -16.91
N GLU A 83 -7.44 -9.25 -17.64
CA GLU A 83 -7.85 -9.89 -18.91
C GLU A 83 -9.18 -10.68 -18.82
N HIS A 84 -9.73 -10.87 -17.62
CA HIS A 84 -11.02 -11.51 -17.40
C HIS A 84 -12.20 -10.56 -17.11
N ARG A 85 -12.00 -9.22 -17.02
CA ARG A 85 -13.08 -8.25 -16.76
C ARG A 85 -12.72 -6.87 -17.32
N MET A 86 -13.50 -6.39 -18.30
CA MET A 86 -13.38 -5.08 -18.97
C MET A 86 -13.34 -3.83 -18.06
N ASP A 87 -13.47 -3.93 -16.73
CA ASP A 87 -13.76 -2.78 -15.84
C ASP A 87 -13.12 -2.87 -14.43
N GLY A 88 -12.05 -3.65 -14.21
CA GLY A 88 -11.44 -3.78 -12.87
C GLY A 88 -12.31 -4.55 -11.84
N PRO A 89 -12.02 -4.46 -10.51
CA PRO A 89 -12.83 -5.10 -9.48
C PRO A 89 -14.21 -4.45 -9.38
N ALA A 90 -15.26 -5.24 -9.12
CA ALA A 90 -16.61 -4.71 -8.93
C ALA A 90 -16.78 -4.01 -7.57
N TYR A 91 -15.92 -4.34 -6.60
CA TYR A 91 -15.97 -3.82 -5.23
C TYR A 91 -14.55 -3.77 -4.65
N VAL A 92 -14.32 -2.80 -3.77
CA VAL A 92 -13.14 -2.74 -2.90
C VAL A 92 -13.60 -2.56 -1.45
N ALA A 93 -12.85 -3.13 -0.51
CA ALA A 93 -13.08 -2.96 0.91
C ALA A 93 -11.76 -3.11 1.66
N GLY A 94 -11.69 -2.65 2.91
CA GLY A 94 -10.51 -2.86 3.72
C GLY A 94 -10.80 -3.00 5.20
N HIS A 95 -9.98 -3.79 5.90
CA HIS A 95 -10.16 -3.97 7.33
C HIS A 95 -9.45 -2.85 8.11
N SER A 96 -10.21 -2.04 8.85
CA SER A 96 -9.67 -0.97 9.69
C SER A 96 -8.80 0.00 8.86
N MET A 97 -7.50 0.09 9.11
CA MET A 97 -6.60 0.92 8.29
C MET A 97 -6.59 0.50 6.80
N GLY A 98 -6.87 -0.77 6.48
CA GLY A 98 -7.01 -1.22 5.09
C GLY A 98 -8.10 -0.47 4.31
N GLU A 99 -9.10 0.11 4.98
CA GLU A 99 -10.14 0.94 4.35
C GLU A 99 -9.52 2.11 3.56
N PHE A 100 -8.43 2.72 4.08
CA PHE A 100 -7.73 3.79 3.36
C PHE A 100 -7.04 3.28 2.09
N SER A 101 -6.51 2.05 2.10
CA SER A 101 -5.97 1.42 0.89
C SER A 101 -7.09 1.15 -0.12
N ALA A 102 -8.27 0.75 0.33
CA ALA A 102 -9.44 0.57 -0.53
C ALA A 102 -9.92 1.90 -1.15
N LEU A 103 -9.95 2.98 -0.37
CA LEU A 103 -10.29 4.31 -0.87
C LEU A 103 -9.30 4.81 -1.93
N VAL A 104 -7.99 4.54 -1.75
CA VAL A 104 -6.98 4.85 -2.76
C VAL A 104 -7.13 3.97 -4.01
N ALA A 105 -7.41 2.67 -3.83
CA ALA A 105 -7.65 1.76 -4.95
C ALA A 105 -8.90 2.13 -5.79
N ALA A 106 -9.90 2.78 -5.17
CA ALA A 106 -11.10 3.26 -5.85
C ALA A 106 -10.98 4.69 -6.40
N ASP A 107 -9.78 5.29 -6.34
CA ASP A 107 -9.54 6.70 -6.69
C ASP A 107 -10.42 7.71 -5.92
N ALA A 108 -11.03 7.28 -4.80
CA ALA A 108 -11.78 8.16 -3.90
C ALA A 108 -10.85 9.03 -3.04
N LEU A 109 -9.60 8.60 -2.88
CA LEU A 109 -8.52 9.34 -2.25
C LEU A 109 -7.26 9.22 -3.11
N SER A 110 -6.54 10.32 -3.34
CA SER A 110 -5.27 10.24 -4.04
C SER A 110 -4.25 9.42 -3.22
N PHE A 111 -3.29 8.78 -3.87
CA PHE A 111 -2.22 8.05 -3.16
C PHE A 111 -1.43 8.96 -2.21
N GLU A 112 -1.22 10.21 -2.62
CA GLU A 112 -0.52 11.24 -1.84
C GLU A 112 -1.29 11.65 -0.59
N ASP A 113 -2.58 11.96 -0.74
CA ASP A 113 -3.43 12.29 0.41
C ASP A 113 -3.63 11.08 1.31
N GLY A 114 -3.74 9.88 0.73
CA GLY A 114 -3.80 8.61 1.45
C GLY A 114 -2.61 8.42 2.37
N LEU A 115 -1.39 8.53 1.85
CA LEU A 115 -0.17 8.39 2.64
C LEU A 115 -0.08 9.43 3.76
N ARG A 116 -0.36 10.71 3.45
CA ARG A 116 -0.34 11.78 4.47
C ARG A 116 -1.38 11.56 5.55
N LEU A 117 -2.59 11.18 5.16
CA LEU A 117 -3.71 10.93 6.06
C LEU A 117 -3.41 9.77 7.00
N VAL A 118 -2.97 8.62 6.49
CA VAL A 118 -2.69 7.45 7.35
C VAL A 118 -1.46 7.67 8.23
N ARG A 119 -0.48 8.45 7.76
CA ARG A 119 0.66 8.90 8.58
C ARG A 119 0.20 9.76 9.74
N GLU A 120 -0.62 10.77 9.48
CA GLU A 120 -1.16 11.67 10.50
C GLU A 120 -2.09 10.93 11.47
N ARG A 121 -2.93 10.04 10.95
CA ARG A 121 -3.75 9.13 11.77
C ARG A 121 -2.86 8.30 12.71
N GLY A 122 -1.75 7.76 12.21
CA GLY A 122 -0.82 6.99 13.03
C GLY A 122 -0.09 7.82 14.09
N ARG A 123 0.14 9.12 13.85
CA ARG A 123 0.73 10.06 14.82
C ARG A 123 -0.20 10.39 15.99
N LEU A 124 -1.51 10.38 15.74
CA LEU A 124 -2.55 10.75 16.70
C LEU A 124 -3.03 9.58 17.57
N MET A 125 -2.53 8.37 17.33
CA MET A 125 -2.86 7.14 18.05
C MET A 125 -1.72 6.75 18.99
#